data_AF-A0A1Q3JJE8-F1
#
_entry.id   AF-A0A1Q3JJE8-F1
#
_cell.length_a   1.000
_cell.length_b   1.000
_cell.length_c   1.000
_cell.angle_alpha   90.00
_cell.angle_beta   90.00
_cell.angle_gamma   90.00
#
_symmetry.space_group_name_H-M   'P 1'
#
loop_
_entity.id
_entity.type
_entity.pdbx_description
1 polymer ?
#
loop_
_entity_poly.entity_id
_entity_poly.type
_entity_poly.pdbx_seq_one_letter_code
_entity_poly.pdbx_strand_id
1 'polypeptide(L)' 'MLAKADAEADAKVRATYLAQAEQLMLSDAPVAPIFFYVSKNLVSPSLSGWVDNLSDRHPSSQLCRKKD' A
#
# COMPACT_ATOMS: atom_id res chain seq x y z
N MET A 1 -2.50 21.42 2.02
CA MET A 1 -2.75 20.40 3.05
C MET A 1 -1.61 19.39 3.14
N LEU A 2 -1.13 18.83 2.02
CA LEU A 2 -0.01 17.86 2.01
C LEU A 2 1.25 18.35 2.76
N ALA A 3 1.76 19.55 2.45
CA ALA A 3 2.94 20.09 3.16
C ALA A 3 2.75 20.24 4.69
N LYS A 4 1.50 20.44 5.16
CA LYS A 4 1.21 20.47 6.61
C LYS A 4 1.21 19.06 7.20
N ALA A 5 0.69 18.07 6.46
CA ALA A 5 0.74 16.68 6.87
C ALA A 5 2.18 16.15 6.97
N ASP A 6 3.04 16.51 6.02
CA ASP A 6 4.45 16.09 6.01
C ASP A 6 5.25 16.64 7.20
N ALA A 7 4.86 17.81 7.72
CA ALA A 7 5.51 18.45 8.86
C ALA A 7 4.88 18.08 10.22
N GLU A 8 3.78 17.33 10.25
CA GLU A 8 3.05 17.01 11.49
C GLU A 8 3.47 15.66 12.09
N ALA A 9 3.96 15.68 13.33
CA ALA A 9 4.42 14.50 14.04
C ALA A 9 3.26 13.64 14.57
N ASP A 10 2.20 14.28 15.09
CA ASP A 10 1.06 13.56 15.64
C ASP A 10 0.26 12.85 14.53
N ALA A 11 0.07 11.55 14.68
CA ALA A 11 -0.57 10.74 13.66
C ALA A 11 -2.05 11.08 13.44
N LYS A 12 -2.79 11.51 14.47
CA LYS A 12 -4.21 11.87 14.37
C LYS A 12 -4.37 13.22 13.68
N VAL A 13 -3.53 14.18 14.05
CA VAL A 13 -3.53 15.51 13.40
C VAL A 13 -3.11 15.38 11.95
N ARG A 14 -2.05 14.63 11.66
CA ARG A 14 -1.60 14.34 10.29
C ARG A 14 -2.69 13.65 9.45
N ALA A 15 -3.39 12.67 10.01
CA ALA A 15 -4.50 12.00 9.32
C ALA A 15 -5.63 12.98 8.95
N THR A 16 -5.91 13.96 9.81
CA THR A 16 -6.89 15.01 9.54
C THR A 16 -6.49 15.87 8.34
N TYR A 17 -5.21 16.26 8.24
CA TYR A 17 -4.70 17.01 7.09
C TYR A 17 -4.70 16.20 5.79
N LEU A 18 -4.40 14.89 5.86
CA LEU A 18 -4.46 13.99 4.70
C LEU A 18 -5.90 13.83 4.20
N ALA A 19 -6.87 13.64 5.09
CA ALA A 19 -8.28 13.55 4.71
C ALA A 19 -8.79 14.83 4.03
N GLN A 20 -8.37 16.01 4.53
CA GLN A 20 -8.70 17.28 3.88
C GLN A 20 -8.04 17.42 2.49
N ALA A 21 -6.82 16.91 2.31
CA ALA A 21 -6.14 16.91 1.03
C ALA A 21 -6.85 16.00 0.01
N GLU A 22 -7.25 14.80 0.44
CA GLU A 22 -8.01 13.85 -0.37
C GLU A 22 -9.36 14.44 -0.80
N GLN A 23 -10.10 15.05 0.13
CA GLN A 23 -11.38 15.69 -0.17
C GLN A 23 -11.23 16.80 -1.22
N LEU A 24 -10.20 17.65 -1.11
CA LEU A 24 -9.94 18.69 -2.10
C LEU A 24 -9.66 18.09 -3.47
N MET A 25 -8.82 17.04 -3.54
CA MET A 25 -8.55 16.34 -4.80
C MET A 25 -9.83 15.75 -5.40
N LEU A 26 -10.69 15.11 -4.61
CA LEU A 26 -11.95 14.54 -5.12
C LEU A 26 -12.92 15.62 -5.63
N SER A 27 -12.97 16.78 -4.97
CA SER A 27 -13.81 17.91 -5.36
C SER A 27 -13.44 18.49 -6.73
N ASP A 28 -12.15 18.51 -7.07
CA ASP A 28 -11.67 19.03 -8.36
C ASP A 28 -11.82 18.01 -9.51
N ALA A 29 -12.29 16.78 -9.22
CA ALA A 29 -12.48 15.66 -10.14
C ALA A 29 -11.31 15.38 -11.13
N PRO A 30 -10.03 15.43 -10.74
CA PRO A 30 -8.90 15.16 -11.65
C PRO A 30 -8.71 13.66 -11.94
N VAL A 31 -9.31 12.77 -11.14
CA VAL A 31 -9.24 11.30 -11.26
C VAL A 31 -10.57 10.66 -10.88
N ALA A 32 -10.87 9.47 -11.43
CA ALA A 32 -12.07 8.68 -11.12
C ALA A 32 -11.67 7.29 -10.58
N PRO A 33 -11.48 7.14 -9.25
CA PRO A 33 -11.16 5.84 -8.65
C PRO A 33 -12.34 4.87 -8.75
N ILE A 34 -12.08 3.59 -9.09
CA ILE A 34 -13.14 2.58 -9.28
C ILE A 34 -13.09 1.51 -8.18
N PHE A 35 -11.89 1.10 -7.73
CA PHE A 35 -11.70 0.07 -6.71
C PHE A 35 -10.35 0.21 -6.02
N PHE A 36 -10.23 -0.43 -4.85
CA PHE A 36 -8.96 -0.66 -4.17
C PHE A 36 -8.41 -2.05 -4.56
N TYR A 37 -7.09 -2.14 -4.73
CA TYR A 37 -6.45 -3.39 -5.08
C TYR A 37 -6.44 -4.36 -3.88
N VAL A 38 -6.59 -5.64 -4.19
CA VAL A 38 -6.39 -6.75 -3.24
C VAL A 38 -5.32 -7.68 -3.78
N SER A 39 -4.42 -8.12 -2.90
CA SER A 39 -3.35 -9.05 -3.26
C SER A 39 -3.87 -10.48 -3.26
N LYS A 40 -3.84 -11.12 -4.43
CA LYS A 40 -4.24 -12.51 -4.61
C LYS A 40 -3.13 -13.24 -5.37
N ASN A 41 -2.45 -14.15 -4.69
CA ASN A 41 -1.31 -14.89 -5.23
C ASN A 41 -1.56 -16.40 -5.15
N LEU A 42 -1.29 -17.13 -6.23
CA LEU A 42 -1.29 -18.59 -6.24
C LEU A 42 0.16 -19.07 -6.09
N VAL A 43 0.50 -19.61 -4.92
CA VAL A 43 1.87 -19.97 -4.56
C VAL A 43 2.03 -21.48 -4.50
N SER A 44 3.06 -22.00 -5.17
CA SER A 44 3.38 -23.43 -5.11
C SER A 44 3.79 -23.85 -3.70
N PRO A 45 3.28 -24.98 -3.15
CA PRO A 45 3.74 -25.52 -1.87
C PRO A 45 5.24 -25.84 -1.84
N SER A 46 5.85 -26.06 -3.00
CA SER A 46 7.28 -26.31 -3.16
C SER A 46 8.16 -25.07 -3.02
N LEU A 47 7.57 -23.87 -2.84
CA LEU A 47 8.30 -22.61 -2.68
C LEU A 47 8.51 -22.30 -1.19
N SER A 48 9.72 -21.88 -0.82
CA SER A 48 10.07 -21.32 0.48
C SER A 48 10.43 -19.83 0.35
N GLY A 49 10.29 -19.10 1.46
CA GLY A 49 10.59 -17.67 1.52
C GLY A 49 9.46 -16.74 1.03
N TRP A 50 8.34 -17.29 0.56
CA TRP A 50 7.13 -16.50 0.31
C TRP A 50 6.49 -16.05 1.62
N VAL A 51 6.23 -14.75 1.74
CA VAL A 51 5.53 -14.14 2.88
C VAL A 51 4.62 -13.02 2.38
N ASP A 52 3.34 -13.07 2.75
CA ASP A 52 2.40 -12.01 2.42
C ASP A 52 2.81 -10.68 3.09
N ASN A 53 2.73 -9.57 2.34
CA ASN A 53 3.10 -8.25 2.82
C ASN A 53 2.19 -7.16 2.24
N LEU A 54 2.09 -6.03 2.95
CA LEU A 54 1.21 -4.91 2.60
C LEU A 54 1.49 -4.29 1.23
N SER A 55 2.71 -4.42 0.73
CA SER A 55 3.11 -3.87 -0.57
C SER A 55 3.01 -4.88 -1.71
N ASP A 56 2.64 -6.13 -1.43
CA ASP A 56 2.64 -7.27 -2.36
C ASP A 56 3.95 -7.44 -3.13
N ARG A 57 5.09 -7.16 -2.49
CA ARG A 57 6.41 -7.28 -3.10
C ARG A 57 7.12 -8.51 -2.60
N HIS A 58 7.52 -9.37 -3.53
CA HIS A 58 8.16 -10.66 -3.22
C HIS A 58 9.48 -10.79 -4.01
N PRO A 59 10.60 -10.28 -3.47
CA PRO A 59 11.89 -10.28 -4.15
C PRO A 59 12.34 -11.70 -4.50
N SER A 60 12.77 -11.92 -5.75
CA SER A 60 13.25 -13.23 -6.21
C SER A 60 14.44 -13.74 -5.40
N SER A 61 15.28 -12.84 -4.86
CA SER A 61 16.40 -13.18 -3.98
C SER A 61 15.97 -13.84 -2.65
N GLN A 62 14.71 -13.68 -2.25
CA GLN A 62 14.15 -14.29 -1.04
C GLN A 62 13.35 -15.56 -1.34
N LEU A 63 13.08 -15.87 -2.61
CA LEU A 63 12.30 -17.02 -3.01
C LEU A 63 13.21 -18.19 -3.39
N CYS A 64 13.00 -19.35 -2.77
CA CYS A 64 13.78 -20.56 -3.01
C CYS A 64 12.85 -21.74 -3.26
N ARG A 65 13.31 -22.74 -4.02
CA ARG A 65 12.60 -24.03 -4.11
C ARG A 65 12.99 -24.88 -2.90
N LYS A 66 12.00 -25.43 -2.19
CA LYS A 66 12.21 -26.42 -1.14
C LYS A 66 12.94 -27.62 -1.74
N LYS A 67 13.95 -28.12 -1.05
CA LYS A 67 14.63 -29.37 -1.40
C LYS A 67 13.80 -30.51 -0.80
N ASP A 68 13.56 -31.54 -1.60
CA ASP A 68 12.83 -32.76 -1.20
C ASP A 68 13.56 -33.50 -0.07
#